data_AF-A0A822DNZ0-F1
#
_entry.id   AF-A0A822DNZ0-F1
#
_cell.length_a   1.000
_cell.length_b   1.000
_cell.length_c   1.000
_cell.angle_alpha   90.00
_cell.angle_beta   90.00
_cell.angle_gamma   90.00
#
_symmetry.space_group_name_H-M   'P 1'
#
loop_
_entity.id
_entity.type
_entity.pdbx_description
1 polymer ?
#
loop_
_entity_poly.entity_id
_entity_poly.type
_entity_poly.pdbx_seq_one_letter_code
_entity_poly.pdbx_strand_id
1 'polypeptide(L)' 'AKIRHYGFSHRIPFANFIQRYSILAYPISMDLPLTRETCENILHKLKMQNWTTGLYFIRFFFCFQFLI' A
#
# COMPACT_ATOMS: atom_id res chain seq x y z
N ALA A 1 3.47 -21.07 -24.76
CA ALA A 1 2.63 -20.34 -23.81
C ALA A 1 3.53 -19.57 -22.82
N LYS A 2 3.65 -18.25 -22.96
CA LYS A 2 4.48 -17.40 -22.08
C LYS A 2 3.71 -17.13 -20.79
N ILE A 3 4.13 -17.80 -19.73
CA ILE A 3 3.57 -17.71 -18.38
C ILE A 3 3.65 -16.25 -17.92
N ARG A 4 2.52 -15.70 -17.44
CA ARG A 4 2.40 -14.33 -16.91
C ARG A 4 3.15 -14.23 -15.58
N HIS A 5 4.47 -14.09 -15.60
CA HIS A 5 5.30 -13.93 -14.40
C HIS A 5 5.43 -12.49 -13.86
N TYR A 6 4.64 -11.52 -14.35
CA TYR A 6 4.74 -10.12 -13.91
C TYR A 6 3.38 -9.48 -13.66
N GLY A 7 2.65 -9.94 -12.64
CA GLY A 7 1.26 -9.51 -12.51
C GLY A 7 0.62 -9.60 -11.14
N PHE A 8 1.36 -9.64 -10.03
CA PHE A 8 0.73 -9.39 -8.73
C PHE A 8 0.47 -7.90 -8.54
N SER A 9 -0.40 -7.33 -9.39
CA SER A 9 -1.11 -6.10 -9.09
C SER A 9 -2.18 -6.40 -8.06
N HIS A 10 -1.77 -6.61 -6.81
CA HIS A 10 -2.74 -6.76 -5.74
C HIS A 10 -3.39 -5.38 -5.54
N ARG A 11 -4.62 -5.23 -6.02
CA ARG A 11 -5.40 -4.00 -5.84
C ARG A 11 -5.91 -4.02 -4.41
N ILE A 12 -5.24 -3.27 -3.54
CA ILE A 12 -5.68 -3.12 -2.16
C ILE A 12 -6.47 -1.81 -2.07
N PRO A 13 -7.73 -1.84 -1.59
CA PRO A 13 -8.50 -0.62 -1.37
C PRO A 13 -7.86 0.20 -0.24
N PHE A 14 -7.93 1.52 -0.34
CA PHE A 14 -7.31 2.45 0.60
C PHE A 14 -7.70 2.15 2.06
N ALA A 15 -8.97 1.86 2.31
CA ALA A 15 -9.49 1.52 3.64
C ALA A 15 -8.74 0.35 4.29
N ASN A 16 -8.53 -0.74 3.55
CA ASN A 16 -7.85 -1.94 4.06
C ASN A 16 -6.35 -1.74 4.21
N PHE A 17 -5.75 -0.91 3.36
CA PHE A 17 -4.34 -0.56 3.46
C PHE A 17 -4.10 0.30 4.70
N ILE A 18 -4.85 1.39 4.87
CA ILE A 18 -4.68 2.30 6.00
C ILE A 18 -4.92 1.55 7.31
N GLN A 19 -5.99 0.74 7.46
CA GLN A 19 -6.21 0.01 8.71
C GLN A 19 -5.05 -0.92 9.12
N ARG A 20 -4.35 -1.53 8.15
CA ARG A 20 -3.24 -2.46 8.44
C ARG A 20 -1.89 -1.78 8.58
N TYR A 21 -1.64 -0.74 7.80
CA TYR A 21 -0.35 -0.08 7.74
C TYR A 21 -0.32 1.22 8.56
N SER A 22 -1.47 1.75 9.01
CA SER A 22 -1.53 2.91 9.91
C SER A 22 -0.78 2.61 11.19
N ILE A 23 -0.93 1.40 11.75
CA ILE A 23 -0.24 0.97 12.99
C ILE A 23 1.29 0.98 12.86
N LEU A 24 1.82 0.87 11.63
CA LEU A 24 3.26 0.87 11.36
C LEU A 24 3.81 2.29 11.16
N ALA A 25 2.96 3.24 10.78
CA ALA A 25 3.36 4.61 10.44
C ALA A 25 2.88 5.67 11.45
N TYR A 26 1.84 5.35 12.21
CA TYR A 26 1.12 6.23 13.14
C TYR A 26 0.68 5.47 14.40
N PRO A 27 0.44 6.18 15.52
CA PRO A 27 -0.16 5.59 16.71
C PRO A 27 -1.60 5.13 16.43
N ILE A 28 -1.98 3.96 16.97
CA ILE A 28 -3.32 3.34 16.84
C ILE A 28 -4.47 4.27 17.28
N SER A 29 -4.19 5.23 18.17
CA SER A 29 -5.19 6.15 18.70
C SER A 29 -5.55 7.33 17.78
N MET A 30 -4.92 7.43 16.60
CA MET A 30 -5.16 8.52 15.66
C MET A 30 -6.21 8.09 14.62
N ASP A 31 -7.37 8.77 14.61
CA ASP A 31 -8.34 8.64 13.52
C ASP A 31 -7.76 9.26 12.25
N LEU A 32 -7.24 8.41 11.36
CA LEU A 32 -6.73 8.85 10.07
C LEU A 32 -7.84 8.78 9.00
N PRO A 33 -8.06 9.86 8.23
CA PRO A 33 -9.02 9.83 7.16
C PRO A 33 -8.62 8.79 6.11
N LEU A 34 -9.57 7.98 5.65
CA LEU A 34 -9.35 6.89 4.70
C LEU A 34 -9.19 7.40 3.26
N THR A 35 -8.36 8.43 3.08
CA THR A 35 -8.13 9.12 1.83
C THR A 35 -6.84 8.66 1.16
N ARG A 36 -6.71 9.04 -0.11
CA ARG A 36 -5.49 8.81 -0.90
C ARG A 36 -4.26 9.41 -0.22
N GLU A 37 -4.37 10.63 0.30
CA GLU A 37 -3.25 11.37 0.91
C GLU A 37 -2.68 10.63 2.13
N THR A 38 -3.55 10.08 2.98
CA THR A 38 -3.13 9.26 4.12
C THR A 38 -2.33 8.05 3.67
N CYS A 39 -2.76 7.39 2.58
CA CYS A 39 -2.02 6.27 2.04
C CYS A 39 -0.63 6.69 1.54
N GLU A 40 -0.54 7.78 0.79
CA GLU A 40 0.72 8.30 0.27
C GLU A 40 1.68 8.69 1.40
N ASN A 41 1.16 9.28 2.48
CA ASN A 41 1.95 9.58 3.66
C ASN A 41 2.47 8.33 4.37
N ILE A 42 1.65 7.29 4.51
CA ILE A 42 2.07 5.99 5.06
C ILE A 42 3.16 5.37 4.18
N LEU A 43 2.98 5.39 2.85
CA LEU A 43 3.96 4.87 1.89
C LEU A 43 5.30 5.60 1.99
N HIS A 44 5.28 6.93 2.05
CA HIS A 44 6.47 7.75 2.25
C HIS A 44 7.15 7.47 3.59
N LYS A 45 6.39 7.36 4.68
CA LYS A 45 6.91 7.04 6.01
C LYS A 45 7.57 5.66 6.06
N LEU A 46 6.95 4.67 5.42
CA LEU A 46 7.47 3.30 5.31
C LEU A 46 8.58 3.16 4.25
N LYS A 47 8.94 4.24 3.55
CA LYS A 47 9.92 4.25 2.45
C LYS A 47 9.63 3.19 1.39
N MET A 48 8.34 2.88 1.16
CA MET A 48 7.96 1.92 0.13
C MET A 48 8.20 2.54 -1.24
N GLN A 49 8.87 1.79 -2.12
CA GLN A 49 9.17 2.20 -3.49
C GLN A 49 8.31 1.40 -4.48
N ASN A 50 8.24 1.85 -5.74
CA ASN A 50 7.54 1.16 -6.82
C ASN A 50 6.04 0.94 -6.57
N TRP A 51 5.36 1.95 -6.01
CA TRP A 51 3.91 1.99 -5.93
C TRP A 51 3.32 2.98 -6.95
N THR A 52 2.08 2.75 -7.32
CA THR A 52 1.30 3.64 -8.19
C THR A 52 -0.08 3.81 -7.59
N THR A 53 -0.50 5.06 -7.42
CA THR A 53 -1.80 5.39 -6.86
C THR A 53 -2.83 5.60 -7.97
N GLY A 54 -3.88 4.78 -7.99
CA GLY A 54 -5.08 4.98 -8.79
C GLY A 54 -6.14 5.81 -8.07
N LEU A 55 -7.28 6.10 -8.71
CA LEU A 55 -8.39 6.87 -8.11
C LEU A 55 -9.02 6.20 -6.89
N TYR A 56 -9.03 4.87 -6.85
CA TYR A 56 -9.69 4.09 -5.81
C TYR A 56 -8.83 2.93 -5.26
N PHE A 57 -7.58 2.80 -5.71
CA PHE A 57 -6.71 1.67 -5.36
C PHE A 57 -5.23 2.06 -5.41
N ILE A 58 -4.41 1.36 -4.64
CA ILE A 58 -2.95 1.39 -4.77
C ILE A 58 -2.52 0.13 -5.50
N ARG A 59 -1.60 0.30 -6.46
CA ARG A 59 -0.93 -0.79 -7.13
C ARG A 59 0.52 -0.80 -6.69
N PHE A 60 0.89 -1.82 -5.94
CA PHE A 60 2.29 -2.11 -5.66
C PHE A 60 2.86 -2.96 -6.78
N PHE A 61 4.03 -2.57 -7.28
CA PHE A 61 4.78 -3.37 -8.25
C PHE A 61 5.84 -4.26 -7.60
N PHE A 62 6.01 -4.21 -6.28
CA PHE A 62 7.03 -4.98 -5.61
C PHE A 62 6.48 -6.24 -4.93
N CYS A 63 7.04 -7.38 -5.34
CA CYS A 63 6.88 -8.68 -4.71
C CYS A 63 7.46 -8.61 -3.29
N PHE A 64 6.62 -8.88 -2.29
CA PHE A 64 6.99 -8.96 -0.88
C PHE A 64 7.85 -10.21 -0.65
N GLN A 65 9.11 -10.21 -1.12
CA GLN A 65 10.06 -11.33 -0.95
C GLN A 65 11.17 -11.01 0.07
N PHE A 66 11.10 -9.91 0.84
CA PHE A 66 12.14 -9.59 1.83
C PHE A 66 11.59 -8.99 3.12
N LEU A 67 10.59 -9.65 3.71
CA LEU A 67 10.38 -9.57 5.15
C LEU A 67 9.82 -10.89 5.70
N ILE A 68 10.61 -11.95 5.53
CA ILE A 68 10.74 -13.14 6.40
C ILE A 68 12.14 -13.70 6.16
#